data_AF-A0A498JCM6-F1
#
_entry.id   AF-A0A498JCM6-F1
#
_cell.length_a   1.000
_cell.length_b   1.000
_cell.length_c   1.000
_cell.angle_alpha   90.00
_cell.angle_beta   90.00
_cell.angle_gamma   90.00
#
_symmetry.space_group_name_H-M   'P 1'
#
loop_
_entity.id
_entity.type
_entity.pdbx_description
1 polymer ?
#
loop_
_entity_poly.entity_id
_entity_poly.type
_entity_poly.pdbx_seq_one_letter_code
_entity_poly.pdbx_strand_id
1 'polypeptide(L)'
;MEDASNSNPISENRVKQEAPQLAALLREMKEGLDTVRAKVQALTAKVKANNYPTADGISYLEAKHLLLLNYCQSLVYYLLRKAKGFSINGHPVVRSLVEIRLFLEKIRPIDKKLQYQVEKLTKVTTSTTEDVGQSGKEPQPNVPQQIDDLLRYRPNPDLLVSKTDVNFKDGKDVYRPLKFALTSMEEDKLSKQEKNALRRDKNTLRQAKQSAYVRELVDDLEGRPEEVCCGLFLWSYQA
;
A
#
# COMPACT_ATOMS: atom_id res chain seq x y z
N MET A 1 8.47 41.51 -66.48
CA MET A 1 7.03 41.34 -66.72
C MET A 1 6.74 39.90 -66.40
N GLU A 2 5.69 39.65 -65.60
CA GLU A 2 5.09 38.34 -65.32
C GLU A 2 5.94 37.41 -64.43
N ASP A 3 5.48 36.67 -63.43
CA ASP A 3 4.27 36.46 -62.62
C ASP A 3 4.72 35.28 -61.71
N ALA A 4 4.26 34.94 -60.52
CA ALA A 4 3.17 35.36 -59.67
C ALA A 4 3.60 35.03 -58.23
N SER A 5 3.28 35.92 -57.33
CA SER A 5 3.14 35.68 -55.90
C SER A 5 2.19 34.51 -55.64
N ASN A 6 2.71 33.30 -55.46
CA ASN A 6 1.95 32.17 -54.92
C ASN A 6 1.92 32.25 -53.38
N SER A 7 1.40 33.37 -52.84
CA SER A 7 1.00 33.42 -51.44
C SER A 7 -0.42 32.87 -51.35
N ASN A 8 -0.53 31.62 -50.88
CA ASN A 8 -1.83 31.00 -50.66
C ASN A 8 -2.64 31.88 -49.68
N PRO A 9 -3.79 32.47 -50.08
CA PRO A 9 -4.57 33.37 -49.23
C PRO A 9 -5.12 32.64 -47.97
N ILE A 10 -5.15 31.31 -48.02
CA ILE A 10 -5.55 30.43 -46.92
C ILE A 10 -4.50 30.43 -45.80
N SER A 11 -3.20 30.42 -46.12
CA SER A 11 -2.15 30.45 -45.09
C SER A 11 -2.05 31.79 -44.39
N GLU A 12 -2.25 32.90 -45.10
CA GLU A 12 -2.23 34.23 -44.49
C GLU A 12 -3.41 34.44 -43.53
N ASN A 13 -4.61 33.97 -43.88
CA ASN A 13 -5.77 34.05 -43.00
C ASN A 13 -5.60 33.16 -41.75
N ARG A 14 -5.02 31.96 -41.90
CA ARG A 14 -4.69 31.10 -40.75
C ARG A 14 -3.66 31.73 -39.83
N VAL A 15 -2.59 32.30 -40.37
CA VAL A 15 -1.58 33.00 -39.56
C VAL A 15 -2.19 34.19 -38.83
N LYS A 16 -3.09 34.96 -39.47
CA LYS A 16 -3.80 36.08 -38.83
C LYS A 16 -4.73 35.64 -37.70
N GLN A 17 -5.33 34.45 -37.76
CA GLN A 17 -6.15 33.89 -36.68
C GLN A 17 -5.33 33.16 -35.60
N GLU A 18 -4.32 32.39 -35.97
CA GLU A 18 -3.51 31.56 -35.07
C GLU A 18 -2.50 32.40 -34.29
N ALA A 19 -2.00 33.52 -34.83
CA ALA A 19 -1.07 34.42 -34.14
C ALA A 19 -1.62 35.04 -32.84
N PRO A 20 -2.83 35.65 -32.80
CA PRO A 20 -3.39 36.17 -31.55
C PRO A 20 -3.74 35.06 -30.55
N GLN A 21 -4.14 33.87 -31.03
CA GLN A 21 -4.40 32.71 -30.18
C GLN A 21 -3.12 32.21 -29.50
N LEU A 22 -2.02 32.09 -30.26
CA LEU A 22 -0.72 31.71 -29.71
C LEU A 22 -0.21 32.74 -28.69
N ALA A 23 -0.39 34.04 -28.97
CA ALA A 23 -0.02 35.10 -28.05
C ALA A 23 -0.80 35.01 -26.72
N ALA A 24 -2.10 34.71 -26.79
CA ALA A 24 -2.91 34.49 -25.59
C ALA A 24 -2.42 33.28 -24.77
N LEU A 25 -2.13 32.15 -25.42
CA LEU A 25 -1.61 30.95 -24.76
C LEU A 25 -0.22 31.17 -24.13
N LEU A 26 0.66 31.92 -24.80
CA LEU A 26 1.97 32.26 -24.25
C LEU A 26 1.85 33.18 -23.02
N ARG A 27 0.85 34.07 -23.01
CA ARG A 27 0.55 34.92 -21.85
C ARG A 27 0.06 34.07 -20.67
N GLU A 28 -0.87 33.14 -20.89
CA GLU A 28 -1.35 32.21 -19.87
C GLU A 28 -0.19 31.35 -19.32
N MET A 29 0.69 30.85 -20.18
CA MET A 29 1.88 30.11 -19.76
C MET A 29 2.80 30.96 -18.88
N LYS A 30 2.99 32.24 -19.21
CA LYS A 30 3.80 33.17 -18.40
C LYS A 30 3.16 33.39 -17.03
N GLU A 31 1.86 33.66 -16.98
CA GLU A 31 1.11 33.84 -15.73
C GLU A 31 1.23 32.57 -14.86
N GLY A 32 1.06 31.39 -15.46
CA GLY A 32 1.26 30.11 -14.79
C GLY A 32 2.67 29.97 -14.20
N LEU A 33 3.72 30.32 -14.95
CA LEU A 33 5.09 30.31 -14.45
C LEU A 33 5.33 31.30 -13.31
N ASP A 34 4.72 32.48 -13.37
CA ASP A 34 4.85 33.48 -12.30
C ASP A 34 4.17 33.01 -11.01
N THR A 35 3.01 32.35 -11.09
CA THR A 35 2.38 31.73 -9.90
C THR A 35 3.22 30.61 -9.29
N VAL A 36 3.82 29.75 -10.12
CA VAL A 36 4.72 28.68 -9.65
C VAL A 36 5.96 29.30 -9.00
N ARG A 37 6.56 30.33 -9.62
CA ARG A 37 7.71 31.05 -9.08
C ARG A 37 7.40 31.65 -7.71
N ALA A 38 6.26 32.30 -7.55
CA ALA A 38 5.83 32.88 -6.27
C ALA A 38 5.71 31.81 -5.17
N LYS A 39 5.09 30.66 -5.47
CA LYS A 39 4.97 29.54 -4.52
C LYS A 39 6.34 28.96 -4.14
N VAL A 40 7.23 28.74 -5.11
CA VAL A 40 8.58 28.23 -4.86
C VAL A 40 9.38 29.22 -4.03
N GLN A 41 9.29 30.53 -4.30
CA GLN A 41 9.94 31.56 -3.51
C GLN A 41 9.43 31.56 -2.05
N ALA A 42 8.13 31.45 -1.84
CA ALA A 42 7.54 31.38 -0.50
C ALA A 42 8.02 30.14 0.26
N LEU A 43 8.09 28.98 -0.39
CA LEU A 43 8.64 27.75 0.20
C LEU A 43 10.13 27.89 0.49
N THR A 44 10.90 28.47 -0.43
CA THR A 44 12.35 28.71 -0.26
C THR A 44 12.64 29.64 0.92
N ALA A 45 11.81 30.67 1.14
CA ALA A 45 11.94 31.55 2.29
C ALA A 45 11.72 30.80 3.62
N LYS A 46 10.71 29.92 3.67
CA LYS A 46 10.44 29.08 4.86
C LYS A 46 11.54 28.05 5.12
N VAL A 47 12.11 27.46 4.07
CA VAL A 47 13.25 26.53 4.18
C VAL A 47 14.49 27.26 4.70
N LYS A 48 14.80 28.46 4.18
CA LYS A 48 15.92 29.30 4.66
C LYS A 48 15.74 29.78 6.10
N ALA A 49 14.49 29.95 6.55
CA ALA A 49 14.17 30.25 7.94
C ALA A 49 14.33 29.03 8.88
N ASN A 50 14.79 27.87 8.37
CA ASN A 50 14.89 26.59 9.08
C ASN A 50 13.54 26.05 9.59
N ASN A 51 12.41 26.51 9.05
CA ASN A 51 11.09 26.01 9.44
C ASN A 51 10.81 24.58 8.96
N TYR A 52 11.61 24.08 8.01
CA TYR A 52 11.49 22.72 7.51
C TYR A 52 12.85 22.01 7.60
N PRO A 53 12.93 20.86 8.30
CA PRO A 53 14.15 20.06 8.32
C PRO A 53 14.34 19.41 6.94
N THR A 54 15.27 19.94 6.15
CA THR A 54 15.56 19.46 4.78
C THR A 54 16.69 18.43 4.73
N ALA A 55 17.26 18.05 5.89
CA ALA A 55 18.43 17.18 5.98
C ALA A 55 18.18 15.77 5.42
N ASP A 56 16.99 15.19 5.68
CA ASP A 56 16.60 13.86 5.20
C ASP A 56 15.45 13.96 4.20
N GLY A 57 15.75 14.49 3.02
CA GLY A 57 14.83 14.47 1.88
C GLY A 57 14.74 13.08 1.23
N ILE A 58 13.58 12.74 0.66
CA ILE A 58 13.45 11.55 -0.17
C ILE A 58 14.24 11.80 -1.48
N SER A 59 15.45 11.25 -1.60
CA SER A 59 16.35 11.44 -2.75
C SER A 59 15.67 11.20 -4.12
N TYR A 60 14.72 10.26 -4.19
CA TYR A 60 13.95 10.04 -5.41
C TYR A 60 13.08 11.24 -5.81
N LEU A 61 12.46 11.94 -4.85
CA LEU A 61 11.62 13.11 -5.16
C LEU A 61 12.44 14.22 -5.80
N GLU A 62 13.68 14.40 -5.34
CA GLU A 62 14.63 15.34 -5.94
C GLU A 62 14.98 14.95 -7.37
N ALA A 63 15.35 13.68 -7.60
CA ALA A 63 15.65 13.18 -8.94
C ALA A 63 14.45 13.33 -9.90
N LYS A 64 13.23 13.03 -9.42
CA LYS A 64 11.99 13.22 -10.20
C LYS A 64 11.74 14.70 -10.51
N HIS A 65 12.00 15.59 -9.57
CA HIS A 65 11.87 17.03 -9.80
C HIS A 65 12.83 17.52 -10.88
N LEU A 66 14.10 17.12 -10.81
CA LEU A 66 15.10 17.46 -11.83
C LEU A 66 14.72 16.92 -13.20
N LEU A 67 14.19 15.70 -13.27
CA LEU A 67 13.71 15.10 -14.52
C LEU A 67 12.54 15.88 -15.13
N LEU A 68 11.55 16.25 -14.31
CA LEU A 68 10.42 17.08 -14.73
C LEU A 68 10.87 18.48 -15.18
N LEU A 69 11.84 19.09 -14.49
CA LEU A 69 12.38 20.39 -14.84
C LEU A 69 13.07 20.34 -16.21
N ASN A 70 13.89 19.31 -16.45
CA ASN A 70 14.56 19.11 -17.73
C ASN A 70 13.55 18.88 -18.87
N TYR A 71 12.43 18.20 -18.61
CA TYR A 71 11.33 18.05 -19.56
C TYR A 71 10.73 19.42 -19.93
N CYS A 72 10.37 20.23 -18.94
CA CYS A 72 9.83 21.58 -19.16
C CYS A 72 10.81 22.47 -19.93
N GLN A 73 12.10 22.43 -19.59
CA GLN A 73 13.13 23.21 -20.29
C GLN A 73 13.25 22.79 -21.77
N SER A 74 13.29 21.48 -22.04
CA SER A 74 13.34 20.95 -23.40
C SER A 74 12.10 21.32 -24.22
N LEU A 75 10.94 21.37 -23.58
CA LEU A 75 9.67 21.74 -24.21
C LEU A 75 9.61 23.24 -24.54
N VAL A 76 10.04 24.11 -23.62
CA VAL A 76 10.17 25.56 -23.87
C VAL A 76 11.17 25.83 -25.00
N TYR A 77 12.31 25.13 -25.00
CA TYR A 77 13.28 25.26 -26.09
C TYR A 77 12.69 24.82 -27.43
N TYR A 78 11.96 23.71 -27.47
CA TYR A 78 11.27 23.24 -28.66
C TYR A 78 10.28 24.27 -29.20
N LEU A 79 9.47 24.87 -28.33
CA LEU A 79 8.53 25.94 -28.67
C LEU A 79 9.25 27.17 -29.22
N LEU A 80 10.32 27.62 -28.56
CA LEU A 80 11.12 28.77 -28.99
C LEU A 80 11.74 28.54 -30.37
N ARG A 81 12.24 27.33 -30.62
CA ARG A 81 12.85 26.95 -31.90
C ARG A 81 11.83 26.95 -33.03
N LYS A 82 10.62 26.46 -32.76
CA LYS A 82 9.47 26.55 -33.67
C LYS A 82 9.06 27.99 -33.94
N ALA A 83 8.97 28.82 -32.89
CA ALA A 83 8.59 30.23 -33.02
C ALA A 83 9.57 31.04 -33.87
N LYS A 84 10.87 30.69 -33.83
CA LYS A 84 11.91 31.31 -34.67
C LYS A 84 11.97 30.76 -36.10
N GLY A 85 11.17 29.74 -36.44
CA GLY A 85 11.12 29.16 -37.79
C GLY A 85 12.26 28.19 -38.12
N PHE A 86 13.03 27.71 -37.11
CA PHE A 86 14.09 26.74 -37.37
C PHE A 86 13.53 25.33 -37.62
N SER A 87 14.13 24.60 -38.56
CA SER A 87 13.76 23.22 -38.87
C SER A 87 13.98 22.30 -37.66
N ILE A 88 12.95 21.54 -37.30
CA ILE A 88 12.95 20.59 -36.17
C ILE A 88 13.62 19.26 -36.55
N ASN A 89 13.64 18.94 -37.84
CA ASN A 89 14.09 17.65 -38.33
C ASN A 89 15.59 17.47 -38.06
N GLY A 90 15.95 16.40 -37.34
CA GLY A 90 17.32 16.08 -36.97
C GLY A 90 17.85 16.74 -35.70
N HIS A 91 17.04 17.54 -34.99
CA HIS A 91 17.50 18.16 -33.75
C HIS A 91 17.37 17.21 -32.54
N PRO A 92 18.39 17.12 -31.66
CA PRO A 92 18.39 16.18 -30.54
C PRO A 92 17.24 16.43 -29.54
N VAL A 93 16.67 17.63 -29.49
CA VAL A 93 15.59 17.97 -28.54
C VAL A 93 14.37 17.07 -28.65
N VAL A 94 13.98 16.66 -29.85
CA VAL A 94 12.85 15.73 -29.99
C VAL A 94 13.21 14.37 -29.40
N ARG A 95 14.43 13.89 -29.65
CA ARG A 95 14.95 12.65 -29.07
C ARG A 95 15.02 12.73 -27.54
N SER A 96 15.56 13.82 -26.98
CA SER A 96 15.63 14.05 -25.54
C SER A 96 14.23 14.13 -24.91
N LEU A 97 13.25 14.77 -25.56
CA LEU A 97 11.87 14.81 -25.07
C LEU A 97 11.24 13.41 -24.99
N VAL A 98 11.42 12.58 -26.03
CA VAL A 98 10.93 11.20 -26.05
C VAL A 98 11.64 10.36 -24.99
N GLU A 99 12.95 10.52 -24.84
CA GLU A 99 13.75 9.82 -23.84
C GLU A 99 13.29 10.15 -22.41
N ILE A 100 13.11 11.43 -22.09
CA ILE A 100 12.57 11.86 -20.80
C ILE A 100 11.14 11.33 -20.59
N ARG A 101 10.32 11.28 -21.64
CA ARG A 101 8.97 10.70 -21.57
C ARG A 101 9.00 9.22 -21.23
N LEU A 102 9.92 8.46 -21.83
CA LEU A 102 10.13 7.05 -21.50
C LEU A 102 10.57 6.87 -20.06
N PHE A 103 11.49 7.71 -19.56
CA PHE A 103 11.87 7.67 -18.14
C PHE A 103 10.68 7.93 -17.21
N LEU A 104 9.84 8.93 -17.51
CA LEU A 104 8.62 9.20 -16.74
C LEU A 104 7.65 8.02 -16.72
N GLU A 105 7.60 7.21 -17.78
CA GLU A 105 6.79 6.00 -17.82
C GLU A 105 7.40 4.86 -16.99
N LYS A 106 8.73 4.70 -17.03
CA LYS A 106 9.44 3.67 -16.27
C LYS A 106 9.42 3.90 -14.77
N ILE A 107 9.36 5.16 -14.31
CA ILE A 107 9.32 5.48 -12.88
C ILE A 107 7.91 5.40 -12.25
N ARG A 108 6.83 5.29 -13.04
CA ARG A 108 5.45 5.16 -12.54
C ARG A 108 5.23 4.10 -11.44
N PRO A 109 5.78 2.87 -11.51
CA PRO A 109 5.62 1.91 -10.43
C PRO A 109 6.30 2.35 -9.13
N ILE A 110 7.41 3.09 -9.22
CA ILE A 110 8.12 3.65 -8.06
C ILE A 110 7.28 4.77 -7.44
N ASP A 111 6.70 5.62 -8.28
CA ASP A 111 5.78 6.68 -7.86
C ASP A 111 4.62 6.13 -7.03
N LYS A 112 4.02 5.00 -7.43
CA LYS A 112 2.93 4.38 -6.66
C LYS A 112 3.37 3.93 -5.28
N LYS A 113 4.57 3.34 -5.17
CA LYS A 113 5.13 2.90 -3.87
C LYS A 113 5.43 4.09 -2.96
N LEU A 114 6.00 5.15 -3.52
CA LEU A 114 6.32 6.35 -2.76
C LEU A 114 5.10 7.16 -2.40
N GLN A 115 4.06 7.20 -3.24
CA GLN A 115 2.80 7.84 -2.90
C GLN A 115 2.23 7.27 -1.61
N TYR A 116 2.23 5.95 -1.45
CA TYR A 116 1.80 5.31 -0.20
C TYR A 116 2.65 5.75 1.00
N GLN A 117 3.98 5.83 0.84
CA GLN A 117 4.88 6.26 1.91
C GLN A 117 4.63 7.73 2.29
N VAL A 118 4.48 8.63 1.30
CA VAL A 118 4.17 10.04 1.52
C VAL A 118 2.80 10.21 2.17
N GLU A 119 1.77 9.47 1.73
CA GLU A 119 0.45 9.50 2.34
C GLU A 119 0.48 8.98 3.78
N LYS A 120 1.25 7.93 4.06
CA LYS A 120 1.42 7.40 5.42
C LYS A 120 2.09 8.43 6.33
N LEU A 121 3.19 9.05 5.87
CA LEU A 121 3.90 10.10 6.63
C LEU A 121 3.01 11.32 6.87
N THR A 122 2.31 11.80 5.84
CA THR A 122 1.40 12.93 5.96
C THR A 122 0.27 12.65 6.95
N LYS A 123 -0.32 11.45 6.92
CA LYS A 123 -1.37 11.03 7.87
C LYS A 123 -0.88 10.99 9.32
N VAL A 124 0.34 10.48 9.54
CA VAL A 124 0.94 10.48 10.88
C VAL A 124 1.09 11.92 11.36
N THR A 125 1.72 12.81 10.58
CA THR A 125 1.90 14.21 10.96
C THR A 125 0.57 14.94 11.24
N THR A 126 -0.47 14.71 10.41
CA THR A 126 -1.79 15.33 10.64
C THR A 126 -2.48 14.77 11.88
N SER A 127 -2.37 13.46 12.14
CA SER A 127 -2.93 12.86 13.37
C SER A 127 -2.21 13.34 14.62
N THR A 128 -0.89 13.55 14.57
CA THR A 128 -0.15 14.10 15.70
C THR A 128 -0.55 15.55 15.96
N THR A 129 -0.84 16.35 14.93
CA THR A 129 -1.31 17.74 15.11
C THR A 129 -2.74 17.84 15.64
N GLU A 130 -3.58 16.83 15.44
CA GLU A 130 -4.94 16.78 15.99
C GLU A 130 -4.98 16.32 17.46
N ASP A 131 -3.94 15.61 17.94
CA ASP A 131 -3.85 15.09 19.33
C ASP A 131 -2.99 15.97 20.28
N VAL A 132 -2.43 17.10 19.80
CA VAL A 132 -1.79 18.12 20.68
C VAL A 132 -2.85 18.96 21.42
N GLY A 133 -4.13 18.67 21.20
CA GLY A 133 -5.26 19.35 21.81
C GLY A 133 -5.76 18.78 23.14
N GLN A 134 -5.19 17.73 23.75
CA GLN A 134 -5.52 17.33 25.13
C GLN A 134 -4.66 16.14 25.61
N SER A 135 -3.60 16.42 26.36
CA SER A 135 -3.16 15.71 27.58
C SER A 135 -1.65 15.87 27.74
N GLY A 136 -1.27 16.68 28.73
CA GLY A 136 0.14 16.92 29.04
C GLY A 136 0.83 15.66 29.55
N LYS A 137 1.86 15.21 28.81
CA LYS A 137 3.05 14.56 29.37
C LYS A 137 4.27 15.04 28.61
N GLU A 138 5.26 15.47 29.39
CA GLU A 138 6.51 16.13 29.00
C GLU A 138 7.37 15.35 27.97
N PRO A 139 8.31 16.04 27.30
CA PRO A 139 9.05 15.51 26.15
C PRO A 139 10.27 14.68 26.58
N GLN A 140 10.32 13.43 26.13
CA GLN A 140 11.53 12.59 26.17
C GLN A 140 12.41 12.90 24.93
N PRO A 141 13.71 13.20 25.09
CA PRO A 141 14.59 13.57 24.00
C PRO A 141 15.28 12.32 23.45
N ASN A 142 14.65 11.56 22.55
CA ASN A 142 15.33 10.51 21.76
C ASN A 142 14.42 10.00 20.63
N VAL A 143 14.26 10.77 19.55
CA VAL A 143 13.52 10.33 18.35
C VAL A 143 14.27 10.61 17.04
N PRO A 144 15.46 10.03 16.79
CA PRO A 144 15.93 9.86 15.41
C PRO A 144 15.66 8.45 14.85
N GLN A 145 15.58 7.42 15.70
CA GLN A 145 15.63 6.02 15.25
C GLN A 145 14.28 5.41 14.84
N GLN A 146 13.14 5.93 15.35
CA GLN A 146 11.81 5.36 15.05
C GLN A 146 11.32 5.62 13.62
N ILE A 147 11.83 6.65 12.94
CA ILE A 147 11.40 7.00 11.58
C ILE A 147 11.99 6.01 10.58
N ASP A 148 13.27 5.64 10.74
CA ASP A 148 13.95 4.63 9.95
C ASP A 148 13.42 3.21 10.21
N ASP A 149 12.98 2.94 11.44
CA ASP A 149 12.49 1.62 11.83
C ASP A 149 11.11 1.30 11.22
N LEU A 150 10.33 2.33 10.86
CA LEU A 150 9.02 2.16 10.20
C LEU A 150 9.13 1.90 8.68
N LEU A 151 10.31 2.12 8.08
CA LEU A 151 10.63 1.80 6.69
C LEU A 151 11.14 0.35 6.52
N ARG A 152 11.52 -0.31 7.62
CA ARG A 152 12.00 -1.69 7.59
C ARG A 152 10.81 -2.64 7.75
N TYR A 153 10.43 -3.29 6.66
CA TYR A 153 9.50 -4.42 6.69
C TYR A 153 10.22 -5.64 7.31
N ARG A 154 10.46 -5.60 8.61
CA ARG A 154 10.95 -6.75 9.38
C ARG A 154 9.75 -7.45 10.02
N PRO A 155 9.66 -8.78 9.93
CA PRO A 155 8.72 -9.53 10.75
C PRO A 155 8.98 -9.17 12.21
N ASN A 156 7.94 -8.82 12.94
CA ASN A 156 8.05 -8.45 14.34
C ASN A 156 8.04 -9.74 15.20
N PRO A 157 9.19 -10.20 15.72
CA PRO A 157 9.29 -11.53 16.34
C PRO A 157 8.53 -11.61 17.67
N ASP A 158 8.24 -10.48 18.31
CA ASP A 158 7.50 -10.42 19.58
C ASP A 158 6.03 -10.85 19.46
N LEU A 159 5.46 -10.82 18.25
CA LEU A 159 4.10 -11.32 17.99
C LEU A 159 4.04 -12.85 17.85
N LEU A 160 5.18 -13.53 17.73
CA LEU A 160 5.27 -15.00 17.66
C LEU A 160 5.31 -15.66 19.04
N VAL A 161 5.52 -14.90 20.11
CA VAL A 161 5.41 -15.42 21.48
C VAL A 161 3.94 -15.42 21.85
N SER A 162 3.25 -16.51 21.53
CA SER A 162 1.91 -16.78 22.06
C SER A 162 1.96 -16.70 23.59
N LYS A 163 1.05 -15.92 24.17
CA LYS A 163 0.78 -15.82 25.62
C LYS A 163 0.40 -17.18 26.21
N THR A 164 1.38 -18.05 26.36
CA THR A 164 1.33 -19.27 27.16
C THR A 164 2.41 -19.12 28.22
N ASP A 165 2.07 -18.33 29.24
CA ASP A 165 2.83 -18.31 30.48
C ASP A 165 2.80 -19.71 31.10
N VAL A 166 3.96 -20.35 31.01
CA VAL A 166 4.61 -21.18 32.04
C VAL A 166 3.73 -21.94 33.03
N ASN A 167 3.59 -23.25 32.78
CA ASN A 167 3.56 -24.23 33.86
C ASN A 167 4.31 -25.49 33.41
N PHE A 168 5.65 -25.39 33.34
CA PHE A 168 6.50 -26.54 33.15
C PHE A 168 6.74 -27.19 34.51
N LYS A 169 5.97 -28.24 34.81
CA LYS A 169 6.38 -29.25 35.77
C LYS A 169 7.36 -30.20 35.10
N ASP A 170 8.45 -30.48 35.81
CA ASP A 170 9.48 -31.47 35.49
C ASP A 170 8.91 -32.78 34.95
N GLY A 171 9.48 -33.27 33.84
CA GLY A 171 9.26 -34.63 33.37
C GLY A 171 9.58 -34.84 31.89
N LYS A 172 10.76 -35.41 31.61
CA LYS A 172 11.21 -36.08 30.37
C LYS A 172 10.66 -35.50 29.05
N ASP A 173 11.52 -34.71 28.40
CA ASP A 173 11.32 -34.13 27.08
C ASP A 173 11.29 -35.22 26.00
N VAL A 174 10.12 -35.83 25.79
CA VAL A 174 9.81 -36.66 24.62
C VAL A 174 9.02 -35.79 23.66
N TYR A 175 9.62 -35.44 22.53
CA TYR A 175 8.97 -34.67 21.48
C TYR A 175 7.68 -35.36 21.02
N ARG A 176 6.54 -34.69 21.25
CA ARG A 176 5.24 -35.10 20.71
C ARG A 176 4.88 -34.17 19.56
N PRO A 177 4.75 -34.69 18.32
CA PRO A 177 4.32 -33.89 17.18
C PRO A 177 2.96 -33.22 17.45
N LEU A 178 2.88 -31.94 17.13
CA LEU A 178 1.67 -31.15 17.27
C LEU A 178 0.61 -31.71 16.31
N LYS A 179 -0.49 -32.21 16.85
CA LYS A 179 -1.60 -32.71 16.05
C LYS A 179 -2.41 -31.53 15.51
N PHE A 180 -2.22 -31.19 14.24
CA PHE A 180 -3.06 -30.24 13.54
C PHE A 180 -4.43 -30.88 13.26
N ALA A 181 -5.46 -30.45 13.98
CA ALA A 181 -6.83 -30.74 13.59
C ALA A 181 -7.26 -29.73 12.51
N LEU A 182 -8.02 -30.19 11.51
CA LEU A 182 -8.65 -29.30 10.53
C LEU A 182 -9.51 -28.30 11.30
N THR A 183 -9.14 -27.04 11.24
CA THR A 183 -9.94 -25.96 11.82
C THR A 183 -11.02 -25.64 10.81
N SER A 184 -12.27 -25.96 11.13
CA SER A 184 -13.42 -25.43 10.41
C SER A 184 -13.40 -23.90 10.57
N MET A 185 -13.29 -23.19 9.44
CA MET A 185 -13.46 -21.75 9.40
C MET A 185 -14.96 -21.47 9.57
N GLU A 186 -15.43 -21.31 10.81
CA GLU A 186 -16.75 -20.71 11.05
C GLU A 186 -16.65 -19.21 10.75
N GLU A 187 -17.39 -18.75 9.74
CA GLU A 187 -17.50 -17.34 9.38
C GLU A 187 -18.27 -16.50 10.42
N ASP A 188 -18.85 -17.16 11.43
CA ASP A 188 -19.67 -16.51 12.45
C ASP A 188 -18.84 -16.11 13.67
N LYS A 189 -18.74 -14.80 13.91
CA LYS A 189 -18.20 -14.22 15.15
C LYS A 189 -19.18 -14.40 16.30
N LEU A 190 -19.48 -15.65 16.67
CA LEU A 190 -20.27 -15.96 17.86
C LEU A 190 -19.54 -15.42 19.11
N SER A 191 -20.27 -14.73 19.97
CA SER A 191 -19.73 -14.17 21.21
C SER A 191 -19.15 -15.29 22.10
N LYS A 192 -18.15 -14.96 22.93
CA LYS A 192 -17.53 -15.93 23.87
C LYS A 192 -18.57 -16.65 24.74
N GLN A 193 -19.64 -15.95 25.11
CA GLN A 193 -20.74 -16.49 25.91
C GLN A 193 -21.55 -17.54 25.15
N GLU A 194 -21.84 -17.29 23.88
CA GLU A 194 -22.63 -18.15 23.00
C GLU A 194 -21.88 -19.44 22.66
N LYS A 195 -20.58 -19.35 22.39
CA LYS A 195 -19.71 -20.53 22.21
C LYS A 195 -19.67 -21.43 23.45
N ASN A 196 -19.69 -20.83 24.66
CA ASN A 196 -19.72 -21.59 25.90
C ASN A 196 -21.07 -22.27 26.15
N ALA A 197 -22.18 -21.63 25.76
CA ALA A 197 -23.52 -22.22 25.83
C ALA A 197 -23.64 -23.42 24.87
N LEU A 198 -23.20 -23.27 23.61
CA LEU A 198 -23.22 -24.35 22.62
C LEU A 198 -22.41 -25.57 23.06
N ARG A 199 -21.26 -25.36 23.71
CA ARG A 199 -20.44 -26.45 24.27
C ARG A 199 -21.16 -27.20 25.40
N ARG A 200 -21.88 -26.47 26.26
CA ARG A 200 -22.66 -27.07 27.36
C ARG A 200 -23.81 -27.91 26.80
N ASP A 201 -24.55 -27.36 25.84
CA ASP A 201 -25.69 -28.04 25.22
C ASP A 201 -25.26 -29.30 24.43
N LYS A 202 -24.15 -29.22 23.72
CA LYS A 202 -23.57 -30.41 23.05
C LYS A 202 -23.13 -31.48 24.05
N ASN A 203 -22.71 -31.09 25.26
CA ASN A 203 -22.31 -32.03 26.30
C ASN A 203 -23.52 -32.67 26.99
N THR A 204 -24.58 -31.90 27.28
CA THR A 204 -25.83 -32.43 27.83
C THR A 204 -26.49 -33.40 26.86
N LEU A 205 -26.50 -33.11 25.56
CA LEU A 205 -26.99 -34.02 24.53
C LEU A 205 -26.20 -35.34 24.49
N ARG A 206 -24.87 -35.27 24.61
CA ARG A 206 -24.01 -36.46 24.66
C ARG A 206 -24.28 -37.30 25.90
N GLN A 207 -24.47 -36.67 27.06
CA GLN A 207 -24.79 -37.35 28.31
C GLN A 207 -26.19 -38.01 28.25
N ALA A 208 -27.18 -37.34 27.67
CA ALA A 208 -28.52 -37.92 27.49
C ALA A 208 -28.46 -39.20 26.63
N LYS A 209 -27.67 -39.17 25.55
CA LYS A 209 -27.42 -40.32 24.65
C LYS A 209 -26.58 -41.43 25.29
N GLN A 210 -25.93 -41.18 26.44
CA GLN A 210 -25.15 -42.19 27.15
C GLN A 210 -26.00 -43.08 28.05
N SER A 211 -27.19 -42.63 28.45
CA SER A 211 -28.09 -43.49 29.24
C SER A 211 -28.50 -44.72 28.45
N ALA A 212 -28.48 -45.90 29.10
CA ALA A 212 -28.78 -47.18 28.45
C ALA A 212 -30.19 -47.18 27.84
N TYR A 213 -31.17 -46.64 28.57
CA TYR A 213 -32.56 -46.51 28.12
C TYR A 213 -32.73 -45.65 26.86
N VAL A 214 -32.04 -44.50 26.76
CA VAL A 214 -32.12 -43.65 25.56
C VAL A 214 -31.42 -44.31 24.37
N ARG A 215 -30.36 -45.10 24.63
CA ARG A 215 -29.66 -45.84 23.59
C ARG A 215 -30.56 -46.94 23.02
N GLU A 216 -31.20 -47.73 23.89
CA GLU A 216 -32.17 -48.77 23.53
C GLU A 216 -33.33 -48.19 22.70
N LEU A 217 -33.93 -47.08 23.15
CA LEU A 217 -35.01 -46.41 22.41
C LEU A 217 -34.57 -45.94 21.01
N VAL A 218 -33.33 -45.47 20.87
CA VAL A 218 -32.77 -45.06 19.58
C VAL A 218 -32.48 -46.28 18.70
N ASP A 219 -31.95 -47.36 19.27
CA ASP A 219 -31.66 -48.60 18.54
C ASP A 219 -32.95 -49.30 18.06
N ASP A 220 -34.03 -49.26 18.85
CA ASP A 220 -35.38 -49.72 18.49
C ASP A 220 -35.96 -48.92 17.31
N LEU A 221 -35.81 -47.58 17.32
CA LEU A 221 -36.27 -46.71 16.24
C LEU A 221 -35.44 -46.85 14.97
N GLU A 222 -34.12 -47.04 15.11
CA GLU A 222 -33.19 -47.21 13.98
C GLU A 222 -33.15 -48.65 13.45
N GLY A 223 -33.76 -49.62 14.14
CA GLY A 223 -33.80 -51.04 13.75
C GLY A 223 -32.42 -51.69 13.71
N ARG A 224 -31.52 -51.27 14.61
CA ARG A 224 -30.11 -51.68 14.59
C ARG A 224 -29.95 -53.10 15.16
N PRO A 225 -29.32 -54.06 14.46
CA PRO A 225 -29.18 -55.43 14.95
C PRO A 225 -28.18 -55.51 16.11
N GLU A 226 -28.53 -56.25 17.17
CA GLU A 226 -27.64 -56.47 18.31
C GLU A 226 -26.56 -57.54 18.00
N GLU A 227 -25.32 -57.26 18.38
CA GLU A 227 -24.22 -58.22 18.26
C GLU A 227 -24.18 -59.15 19.48
N VAL A 228 -24.62 -60.39 19.31
CA VAL A 228 -24.50 -61.44 20.35
C VAL A 228 -23.09 -62.04 20.30
N CYS A 229 -22.20 -61.62 21.19
CA CYS A 229 -20.83 -62.13 21.20
C CYS A 229 -20.75 -63.48 21.94
N CYS A 230 -20.69 -64.58 21.18
CA CYS A 230 -20.32 -65.90 21.70
C CYS A 230 -18.79 -65.98 21.81
N GLY A 231 -18.25 -66.11 23.03
CA GLY A 231 -16.82 -66.01 23.30
C GLY A 231 -16.01 -67.20 22.77
N LEU A 232 -15.01 -66.93 21.93
CA LEU A 232 -13.92 -67.86 21.65
C LEU A 232 -12.58 -67.23 22.04
N PHE A 233 -12.13 -67.65 23.22
CA PHE A 233 -10.85 -67.37 23.84
C PHE A 233 -9.76 -68.29 23.25
N LEU A 234 -8.62 -67.67 22.93
CA LEU A 234 -7.24 -68.12 23.13
C LEU A 234 -6.58 -69.23 22.26
N TRP A 235 -5.66 -68.76 21.41
CA TRP A 235 -4.21 -69.08 21.33
C TRP A 235 -3.73 -70.54 21.32
N SER A 236 -2.88 -70.89 20.35
CA SER A 236 -1.43 -71.19 20.58
C SER A 236 -0.75 -71.73 19.31
N TYR A 237 0.36 -71.12 18.90
CA TYR A 237 1.37 -71.74 18.04
C TYR A 237 2.74 -71.43 18.65
N GLN A 238 3.39 -72.43 19.24
CA GLN A 238 4.78 -72.38 19.65
C GLN A 238 5.43 -73.75 19.41
N ALA A 239 6.56 -73.71 18.68
CA ALA A 239 7.60 -74.72 18.45
C ALA A 239 7.18 -76.10 17.91
#